data_AF-A0A959EGR3-F1
#
_entry.id   AF-A0A959EGR3-F1
#
_cell.length_a   1.000
_cell.length_b   1.000
_cell.length_c   1.000
_cell.angle_alpha   90.00
_cell.angle_beta   90.00
_cell.angle_gamma   90.00
#
_symmetry.space_group_name_H-M   'P 1'
#
loop_
_entity.id
_entity.type
_entity.pdbx_description
1 polymer ?
#
loop_
_entity_poly.entity_id
_entity_poly.type
_entity_poly.pdbx_seq_one_letter_code
_entity_poly.pdbx_strand_id
1 'polypeptide(L)'
;VDCDDNDPNATTQPGDACDDGNPATINDMVDANCGCAGTLNSCPGIGDNDGDGICADVDCDDNNPNITTQQGDACDDGNPNTVGETIQGDCSCGGGNSAPTQTCAMVSESSDDAEEQGGPADLTSSDLELATDPNLGSQTVGIRFTGLNIPQGAVITSAYVQFTVDETDNGEACSLNIYGQAADNALTFASVLNDISGRPKTTATVNWAPPAWLGVGDAGPAQQTPDLSAIIQEIVNRGGYTSNSAIALIINGTGNRTAESINGSLNGAPELCVEYLYAAVANRTAAPTTPNTTVVEGTGIEQPAASPFVENPLPDEGYLISPISVHPNPASTKLNASFRSKMEGAVQIQIRDLNGKIMLQEMRVVEKGDNAFLLKDLSLPSGVYILQMFADDTVQSAKFVISND
;
A
#
# COMPACT_ATOMS: atom_id res chain seq x y z
N VAL A 1 65.48 19.88 -25.46
CA VAL A 1 65.25 19.33 -26.80
C VAL A 1 64.29 20.30 -27.42
N ASP A 2 64.70 20.91 -28.53
CA ASP A 2 63.81 21.74 -29.33
C ASP A 2 62.98 20.76 -30.18
N CYS A 3 61.66 20.92 -30.19
CA CYS A 3 60.78 20.03 -30.94
C CYS A 3 60.61 20.43 -32.41
N ASP A 4 61.24 21.53 -32.84
CA ASP A 4 61.37 21.89 -34.25
C ASP A 4 62.81 22.33 -34.58
N ASP A 5 63.67 21.34 -34.84
CA ASP A 5 65.08 21.55 -35.21
C ASP A 5 65.27 22.38 -36.51
N ASN A 6 64.22 22.72 -37.26
CA ASN A 6 64.29 23.43 -38.53
C ASN A 6 63.78 24.88 -38.48
N ASP A 7 63.13 25.31 -37.40
CA ASP A 7 62.68 26.69 -37.21
C ASP A 7 63.38 27.34 -36.00
N PRO A 8 64.37 28.23 -36.21
CA PRO A 8 65.08 28.89 -35.12
C PRO A 8 64.22 29.83 -34.27
N ASN A 9 62.94 30.05 -34.63
CA ASN A 9 61.98 30.81 -33.84
C ASN A 9 60.88 29.94 -33.21
N ALA A 10 60.86 28.62 -33.44
CA ALA A 10 59.93 27.73 -32.76
C ALA A 10 60.30 27.64 -31.28
N THR A 11 59.33 27.87 -30.41
CA THR A 11 59.53 27.88 -28.95
C THR A 11 59.03 26.61 -28.27
N THR A 12 58.43 25.69 -29.03
CA THR A 12 57.82 24.45 -28.51
C THR A 12 58.86 23.49 -27.96
N GLN A 13 58.82 23.27 -26.65
CA GLN A 13 59.68 22.34 -25.91
C GLN A 13 58.85 21.33 -25.12
N PRO A 14 59.44 20.18 -24.74
CA PRO A 14 58.78 19.24 -23.83
C PRO A 14 58.30 19.94 -22.56
N GLY A 15 57.03 19.77 -22.22
CA GLY A 15 56.34 20.46 -21.13
C GLY A 15 55.51 21.69 -21.56
N ASP A 16 55.60 22.11 -22.82
CA ASP A 16 54.70 23.14 -23.35
C ASP A 16 53.29 22.57 -23.57
N ALA A 17 52.28 23.42 -23.41
CA ALA A 17 50.89 23.08 -23.70
C ALA A 17 50.70 22.84 -25.20
N CYS A 18 49.98 21.79 -25.55
CA CYS A 18 49.60 21.46 -26.93
C CYS A 18 48.15 20.95 -26.96
N ASP A 19 47.67 20.50 -28.11
CA ASP A 19 46.35 19.85 -28.29
C ASP A 19 46.59 18.61 -29.17
N ASP A 20 46.34 17.42 -28.63
CA ASP A 20 46.56 16.14 -29.32
C ASP A 20 45.34 15.73 -30.19
N GLY A 21 44.28 16.54 -30.17
CA GLY A 21 43.03 16.33 -30.89
C GLY A 21 42.18 15.18 -30.34
N ASN A 22 42.55 14.59 -29.22
CA ASN A 22 41.81 13.51 -28.58
C ASN A 22 40.91 14.06 -27.45
N PRO A 23 39.58 14.03 -27.62
CA PRO A 23 38.65 14.56 -26.61
C PRO A 23 38.62 13.72 -25.30
N ALA A 24 39.28 12.57 -25.26
CA ALA A 24 39.42 11.74 -24.06
C ALA A 24 40.56 12.19 -23.12
N THR A 25 41.36 13.17 -23.51
CA THR A 25 42.54 13.63 -22.78
C THR A 25 42.42 15.12 -22.42
N ILE A 26 42.98 15.49 -21.27
CA ILE A 26 43.08 16.86 -20.76
C ILE A 26 44.52 17.18 -20.36
N ASN A 27 44.84 18.47 -20.27
CA ASN A 27 46.17 18.97 -19.93
C ASN A 27 47.25 18.41 -20.88
N ASP A 28 46.96 18.43 -22.17
CA ASP A 28 47.84 18.01 -23.25
C ASP A 28 49.16 18.76 -23.20
N MET A 29 50.25 18.01 -23.09
CA MET A 29 51.61 18.55 -23.07
C MET A 29 52.49 17.82 -24.08
N VAL A 30 53.44 18.58 -24.62
CA VAL A 30 54.50 18.04 -25.48
C VAL A 30 55.37 17.11 -24.63
N ASP A 31 55.42 15.83 -25.00
CA ASP A 31 56.19 14.81 -24.29
C ASP A 31 57.69 14.89 -24.62
N ALA A 32 58.50 14.02 -23.99
CA ALA A 32 59.94 13.97 -24.21
C ALA A 32 60.35 13.57 -25.65
N ASN A 33 59.42 13.03 -26.45
CA ASN A 33 59.61 12.64 -27.84
C ASN A 33 58.97 13.63 -28.83
N CYS A 34 58.55 14.81 -28.37
CA CYS A 34 57.87 15.82 -29.17
C CYS A 34 56.50 15.39 -29.74
N GLY A 35 55.87 14.39 -29.12
CA GLY A 35 54.46 14.07 -29.34
C GLY A 35 53.58 14.90 -28.41
N CYS A 36 52.37 15.27 -28.86
CA CYS A 36 51.37 15.83 -27.98
C CYS A 36 50.54 14.70 -27.36
N ALA A 37 50.43 14.66 -26.03
CA ALA A 37 49.58 13.71 -25.33
C ALA A 37 49.07 14.33 -24.03
N GLY A 38 47.79 14.12 -23.72
CA GLY A 38 47.22 14.50 -22.43
C GLY A 38 47.07 13.37 -21.43
N THR A 39 46.55 13.72 -20.26
CA THR A 39 46.11 12.76 -19.23
C THR A 39 44.67 12.39 -19.52
N LEU A 40 44.30 11.11 -19.44
CA LEU A 40 42.90 10.71 -19.60
C LEU A 40 42.01 11.52 -18.66
N ASN A 41 40.97 12.14 -19.20
CA ASN A 41 39.93 12.75 -18.38
C ASN A 41 39.10 11.65 -17.69
N SER A 42 38.27 12.06 -16.74
CA SER A 42 37.37 11.17 -16.00
C SER A 42 36.44 10.35 -16.91
N CYS A 43 36.24 10.80 -18.16
CA CYS A 43 35.20 10.33 -19.08
C CYS A 43 35.74 10.09 -20.51
N PRO A 44 36.62 9.10 -20.72
CA PRO A 44 37.33 8.92 -21.98
C PRO A 44 36.38 8.71 -23.18
N GLY A 45 36.38 9.66 -24.11
CA GLY A 45 35.61 9.58 -25.36
C GLY A 45 34.11 9.87 -25.23
N ILE A 46 33.63 10.16 -24.02
CA ILE A 46 32.24 10.54 -23.71
C ILE A 46 32.17 12.04 -23.42
N GLY A 47 33.17 12.56 -22.69
CA GLY A 47 33.20 13.96 -22.26
C GLY A 47 32.46 14.18 -20.94
N ASP A 48 32.63 15.40 -20.43
CA ASP A 48 32.03 15.99 -19.23
C ASP A 48 31.80 17.46 -19.64
N ASN A 49 30.57 17.81 -20.04
CA ASN A 49 30.33 19.06 -20.75
C ASN A 49 30.28 20.29 -19.84
N ASP A 50 30.02 20.10 -18.55
CA ASP A 50 29.93 21.19 -17.58
C ASP A 50 31.07 21.21 -16.54
N GLY A 51 31.86 20.14 -16.48
CA GLY A 51 33.09 20.04 -15.70
C GLY A 51 32.88 19.67 -14.24
N ASP A 52 31.75 19.05 -13.87
CA ASP A 52 31.45 18.62 -12.50
C ASP A 52 32.12 17.27 -12.10
N GLY A 53 32.68 16.56 -13.09
CA GLY A 53 33.38 15.29 -12.93
C GLY A 53 32.54 14.05 -13.21
N ILE A 54 31.30 14.19 -13.66
CA ILE A 54 30.39 13.10 -14.09
C ILE A 54 30.42 13.00 -15.61
N CYS A 55 30.30 11.78 -16.14
CA CYS A 55 30.35 11.57 -17.59
C CYS A 55 29.00 11.88 -18.24
N ALA A 56 29.04 12.52 -19.40
CA ALA A 56 27.86 12.99 -20.13
C ALA A 56 26.80 11.92 -20.44
N ASP A 57 27.15 10.62 -20.39
CA ASP A 57 26.22 9.51 -20.61
C ASP A 57 25.45 9.06 -19.35
N VAL A 58 25.91 9.45 -18.17
CA VAL A 58 25.29 9.14 -16.87
C VAL A 58 24.89 10.39 -16.08
N ASP A 59 25.31 11.57 -16.53
CA ASP A 59 24.93 12.87 -15.99
C ASP A 59 23.50 13.25 -16.43
N CYS A 60 22.67 13.63 -15.45
CA CYS A 60 21.31 14.04 -15.68
C CYS A 60 21.13 15.50 -16.09
N ASP A 61 22.12 16.37 -15.87
CA ASP A 61 22.13 17.72 -16.43
C ASP A 61 23.56 18.13 -16.81
N ASP A 62 24.03 17.56 -17.91
CA ASP A 62 25.33 17.78 -18.56
C ASP A 62 25.54 19.23 -19.09
N ASN A 63 24.82 20.22 -18.58
CA ASN A 63 25.01 21.64 -18.86
C ASN A 63 25.03 22.51 -17.58
N ASN A 64 24.96 21.91 -16.40
CA ASN A 64 24.83 22.62 -15.14
C ASN A 64 25.65 21.95 -14.03
N PRO A 65 26.86 22.48 -13.74
CA PRO A 65 27.83 21.80 -12.87
C PRO A 65 27.47 21.84 -11.37
N ASN A 66 26.27 22.33 -11.05
CA ASN A 66 25.70 22.28 -9.70
C ASN A 66 24.73 21.10 -9.53
N ILE A 67 24.36 20.41 -10.60
CA ILE A 67 23.48 19.24 -10.60
C ILE A 67 24.36 18.01 -10.83
N THR A 68 24.84 17.45 -9.73
CA THR A 68 25.73 16.26 -9.74
C THR A 68 24.94 14.95 -9.70
N THR A 69 23.68 14.96 -10.17
CA THR A 69 22.80 13.79 -10.09
C THR A 69 23.12 12.85 -11.24
N GLN A 70 23.49 11.62 -10.93
CA GLN A 70 23.86 10.61 -11.93
C GLN A 70 23.04 9.35 -11.81
N GLN A 71 23.00 8.58 -12.90
CA GLN A 71 22.42 7.24 -12.90
C GLN A 71 22.98 6.39 -11.74
N GLY A 72 22.08 5.76 -10.98
CA GLY A 72 22.40 4.91 -9.84
C GLY A 72 22.45 5.64 -8.49
N ASP A 73 22.38 6.96 -8.47
CA ASP A 73 22.22 7.72 -7.21
C ASP A 73 20.89 7.35 -6.54
N ALA A 74 20.89 7.34 -5.21
CA ALA A 74 19.67 7.12 -4.44
C ALA A 74 18.69 8.28 -4.63
N CYS A 75 17.43 7.96 -4.82
CA CYS A 75 16.36 8.93 -4.97
C CYS A 75 15.07 8.42 -4.29
N ASP A 76 14.01 9.23 -4.28
CA ASP A 76 12.67 8.86 -3.81
C ASP A 76 11.66 9.24 -4.90
N ASP A 77 10.95 8.26 -5.45
CA ASP A 77 9.95 8.46 -6.51
C ASP A 77 8.57 8.81 -5.94
N GLY A 78 8.47 8.97 -4.62
CA GLY A 78 7.23 9.29 -3.90
C GLY A 78 6.30 8.10 -3.74
N ASN A 79 6.66 6.90 -4.21
CA ASN A 79 5.84 5.71 -4.07
C ASN A 79 6.10 5.04 -2.71
N PRO A 80 5.16 5.08 -1.74
CA PRO A 80 5.37 4.50 -0.42
C PRO A 80 5.48 2.96 -0.43
N ASN A 81 5.21 2.33 -1.58
CA ASN A 81 5.19 0.87 -1.73
C ASN A 81 6.52 0.29 -2.22
N THR A 82 7.52 1.14 -2.49
CA THR A 82 8.86 0.74 -2.90
C THR A 82 9.90 1.38 -2.00
N VAL A 83 11.08 0.76 -1.92
CA VAL A 83 12.27 1.30 -1.26
C VAL A 83 13.52 1.02 -2.07
N GLY A 84 14.51 1.91 -1.96
CA GLY A 84 15.83 1.74 -2.56
C GLY A 84 15.84 2.10 -4.05
N GLU A 85 15.05 3.10 -4.40
CA GLU A 85 14.96 3.70 -5.71
C GLU A 85 16.30 4.33 -6.09
N THR A 86 16.56 4.31 -7.39
CA THR A 86 17.75 4.91 -7.95
C THR A 86 17.40 5.73 -9.18
N ILE A 87 18.25 6.70 -9.51
CA ILE A 87 18.16 7.43 -10.76
C ILE A 87 18.38 6.45 -11.92
N GLN A 88 17.41 6.41 -12.82
CA GLN A 88 17.41 5.53 -14.00
C GLN A 88 18.20 6.17 -15.14
N GLY A 89 18.44 5.41 -16.23
CA GLY A 89 19.19 5.91 -17.40
C GLY A 89 18.47 7.02 -18.20
N ASP A 90 17.21 7.32 -17.88
CA ASP A 90 16.46 8.47 -18.40
C ASP A 90 16.36 9.61 -17.38
N CYS A 91 17.14 9.54 -16.29
CA CYS A 91 17.16 10.51 -15.20
C CYS A 91 15.85 10.67 -14.44
N SER A 92 14.91 9.74 -14.62
CA SER A 92 13.78 9.58 -13.72
C SER A 92 14.22 8.91 -12.42
N CYS A 93 13.53 9.23 -11.33
CA CYS A 93 13.61 8.41 -10.13
C CYS A 93 12.64 7.23 -10.23
N GLY A 94 13.11 6.04 -9.91
CA GLY A 94 12.25 4.86 -9.87
C GLY A 94 13.01 3.57 -9.57
N GLY A 95 12.39 2.45 -9.93
CA GLY A 95 12.90 1.12 -9.58
C GLY A 95 12.50 0.75 -8.15
N GLY A 96 13.48 0.42 -7.31
CA GLY A 96 13.24 0.00 -5.94
C GLY A 96 12.72 -1.44 -5.79
N ASN A 97 12.81 -1.96 -4.58
CA ASN A 97 12.18 -3.22 -4.19
C ASN A 97 10.85 -2.91 -3.48
N SER A 98 9.88 -3.82 -3.54
CA SER A 98 8.65 -3.67 -2.76
C SER A 98 8.98 -3.44 -1.28
N ALA A 99 8.38 -2.41 -0.69
CA ALA A 99 8.52 -2.08 0.70
C ALA A 99 7.64 -3.00 1.57
N PRO A 100 8.15 -3.54 2.69
CA PRO A 100 7.31 -4.24 3.66
C PRO A 100 6.28 -3.25 4.23
N THR A 101 5.01 -3.61 4.07
CA THR A 101 3.86 -2.86 4.61
C THR A 101 3.19 -3.69 5.68
N GLN A 102 2.80 -3.08 6.80
CA GLN A 102 2.04 -3.73 7.86
C GLN A 102 0.66 -3.10 8.00
N THR A 103 -0.35 -3.95 8.19
CA THR A 103 -1.71 -3.58 8.51
C THR A 103 -2.20 -4.41 9.69
N CYS A 104 -2.97 -3.82 10.58
CA CYS A 104 -3.60 -4.50 11.71
C CYS A 104 -5.07 -4.10 11.78
N ALA A 105 -5.93 -5.08 12.07
CA ALA A 105 -7.35 -4.84 12.28
C ALA A 105 -7.87 -5.66 13.44
N MET A 106 -8.55 -4.99 14.37
CA MET A 106 -9.34 -5.64 15.40
C MET A 106 -10.69 -6.12 14.83
N VAL A 107 -11.29 -7.11 15.50
CA VAL A 107 -12.71 -7.39 15.34
C VAL A 107 -13.50 -6.08 15.57
N SER A 108 -14.48 -5.79 14.71
CA SER A 108 -15.17 -4.50 14.71
C SER A 108 -16.67 -4.57 15.04
N GLU A 109 -17.26 -5.76 14.96
CA GLU A 109 -18.71 -5.97 15.12
C GLU A 109 -18.96 -7.22 15.94
N SER A 110 -20.06 -7.24 16.70
CA SER A 110 -20.50 -8.42 17.47
C SER A 110 -20.66 -9.69 16.61
N SER A 111 -21.02 -9.55 15.33
CA SER A 111 -21.11 -10.70 14.42
C SER A 111 -19.79 -11.08 13.74
N ASP A 112 -18.67 -10.47 14.14
CA ASP A 112 -17.34 -10.75 13.59
C ASP A 112 -16.50 -11.64 14.48
N ASP A 113 -16.91 -11.95 15.71
CA ASP A 113 -16.45 -13.11 16.44
C ASP A 113 -17.65 -13.93 16.92
N ALA A 114 -17.45 -15.24 17.04
CA ALA A 114 -18.54 -16.15 17.33
C ALA A 114 -18.04 -17.49 17.85
N GLU A 115 -18.90 -18.15 18.63
CA GLU A 115 -18.64 -19.45 19.22
C GLU A 115 -19.70 -20.45 18.78
N GLU A 116 -19.29 -21.62 18.31
CA GLU A 116 -20.20 -22.65 17.84
C GLU A 116 -19.97 -23.98 18.55
N GLN A 117 -21.00 -24.41 19.28
CA GLN A 117 -20.94 -25.58 20.15
C GLN A 117 -22.11 -26.53 19.90
N GLY A 118 -22.14 -27.15 18.72
CA GLY A 118 -23.17 -28.13 18.33
C GLY A 118 -24.59 -27.58 18.16
N GLY A 119 -24.84 -26.32 18.55
CA GLY A 119 -26.03 -25.52 18.28
C GLY A 119 -25.75 -24.37 17.30
N PRO A 120 -26.68 -23.42 17.15
CA PRO A 120 -26.43 -22.18 16.44
C PRO A 120 -25.24 -21.42 17.03
N ALA A 121 -24.48 -20.70 16.20
CA ALA A 121 -23.39 -19.87 16.71
C ALA A 121 -23.91 -18.78 17.66
N ASP A 122 -23.22 -18.61 18.80
CA ASP A 122 -23.36 -17.45 19.68
C ASP A 122 -22.49 -16.31 19.13
N LEU A 123 -23.10 -15.14 19.01
CA LEU A 123 -22.49 -13.93 18.45
C LEU A 123 -22.33 -12.83 19.51
N THR A 124 -22.66 -13.13 20.76
CA THR A 124 -22.80 -12.10 21.81
C THR A 124 -22.12 -12.49 23.12
N SER A 125 -21.40 -13.60 23.13
CA SER A 125 -20.56 -14.03 24.24
C SER A 125 -19.56 -12.93 24.61
N SER A 126 -19.30 -12.73 25.89
CA SER A 126 -18.30 -11.74 26.34
C SER A 126 -16.88 -12.21 26.07
N ASP A 127 -16.69 -13.50 25.94
CA ASP A 127 -15.44 -14.22 25.89
C ASP A 127 -15.41 -15.16 24.68
N LEU A 128 -14.20 -15.63 24.37
CA LEU A 128 -13.93 -16.64 23.37
C LEU A 128 -13.15 -17.77 24.04
N GLU A 129 -13.79 -18.88 24.39
CA GLU A 129 -13.10 -20.06 24.90
C GLU A 129 -12.55 -20.84 23.71
N LEU A 130 -11.25 -20.65 23.46
CA LEU A 130 -10.56 -21.28 22.36
C LEU A 130 -10.55 -22.80 22.55
N ALA A 131 -11.39 -23.46 21.75
CA ALA A 131 -11.63 -24.90 21.62
C ALA A 131 -12.54 -25.59 22.64
N THR A 132 -12.50 -25.26 23.93
CA THR A 132 -13.36 -25.94 24.94
C THR A 132 -13.86 -24.96 25.99
N ASP A 133 -15.17 -24.80 26.06
CA ASP A 133 -15.83 -24.18 27.21
C ASP A 133 -15.87 -25.19 28.37
N PRO A 134 -15.40 -24.84 29.58
CA PRO A 134 -15.42 -25.73 30.76
C PRO A 134 -16.81 -26.25 31.17
N ASN A 135 -17.86 -25.49 30.91
CA ASN A 135 -19.24 -25.78 31.28
C ASN A 135 -20.01 -26.49 30.17
N LEU A 136 -19.66 -26.19 28.92
CA LEU A 136 -20.47 -26.55 27.78
C LEU A 136 -19.78 -27.52 26.80
N GLY A 137 -18.45 -27.65 26.86
CA GLY A 137 -17.65 -28.62 26.11
C GLY A 137 -16.98 -28.06 24.85
N SER A 138 -16.58 -28.95 23.95
CA SER A 138 -15.80 -28.57 22.76
C SER A 138 -16.59 -27.70 21.79
N GLN A 139 -15.93 -26.68 21.26
CA GLN A 139 -16.50 -25.73 20.33
C GLN A 139 -15.54 -25.31 19.20
N THR A 140 -16.11 -24.64 18.20
CA THR A 140 -15.37 -23.99 17.12
C THR A 140 -15.56 -22.49 17.23
N VAL A 141 -14.45 -21.75 17.26
CA VAL A 141 -14.45 -20.29 17.32
C VAL A 141 -14.22 -19.73 15.93
N GLY A 142 -15.01 -18.73 15.54
CA GLY A 142 -14.86 -17.97 14.31
C GLY A 142 -14.46 -16.54 14.63
N ILE A 143 -13.49 -15.99 13.91
CA ILE A 143 -13.04 -14.60 14.10
C ILE A 143 -12.84 -13.98 12.72
N ARG A 144 -13.43 -12.81 12.47
CA ARG A 144 -13.48 -12.13 11.19
C ARG A 144 -12.91 -10.73 11.33
N PHE A 145 -12.06 -10.37 10.38
CA PHE A 145 -11.35 -9.11 10.32
C PHE A 145 -11.71 -8.39 9.02
N THR A 146 -12.04 -7.11 9.14
CA THR A 146 -12.32 -6.20 8.02
C THR A 146 -11.29 -5.08 7.95
N GLY A 147 -11.27 -4.31 6.87
CA GLY A 147 -10.44 -3.10 6.80
C GLY A 147 -8.92 -3.34 6.78
N LEU A 148 -8.46 -4.57 6.52
CA LEU A 148 -7.04 -4.89 6.39
C LEU A 148 -6.39 -4.22 5.18
N ASN A 149 -7.15 -3.92 4.12
CA ASN A 149 -6.68 -3.26 2.90
C ASN A 149 -5.52 -3.97 2.18
N ILE A 150 -5.40 -5.28 2.35
CA ILE A 150 -4.34 -6.09 1.71
C ILE A 150 -4.69 -6.27 0.23
N PRO A 151 -3.81 -5.90 -0.73
CA PRO A 151 -4.08 -6.13 -2.14
C PRO A 151 -4.19 -7.62 -2.48
N GLN A 152 -5.01 -7.93 -3.49
CA GLN A 152 -5.07 -9.28 -4.04
C GLN A 152 -3.69 -9.71 -4.55
N GLY A 153 -3.28 -10.93 -4.20
CA GLY A 153 -2.01 -11.51 -4.62
C GLY A 153 -0.77 -10.90 -3.94
N ALA A 154 -0.94 -10.03 -2.94
CA ALA A 154 0.18 -9.57 -2.11
C ALA A 154 0.97 -10.76 -1.53
N VAL A 155 2.28 -10.59 -1.39
CA VAL A 155 3.17 -11.60 -0.81
C VAL A 155 3.18 -11.40 0.70
N ILE A 156 2.57 -12.31 1.43
CA ILE A 156 2.49 -12.22 2.89
C ILE A 156 3.82 -12.69 3.49
N THR A 157 4.49 -11.81 4.23
CA THR A 157 5.79 -12.10 4.86
C THR A 157 5.63 -12.56 6.30
N SER A 158 4.59 -12.10 6.99
CA SER A 158 4.24 -12.49 8.36
C SER A 158 2.77 -12.20 8.63
N ALA A 159 2.10 -13.06 9.40
CA ALA A 159 0.77 -12.75 9.93
C ALA A 159 0.55 -13.39 11.30
N TYR A 160 -0.14 -12.71 12.21
CA TYR A 160 -0.48 -13.29 13.51
C TYR A 160 -1.75 -12.65 14.08
N VAL A 161 -2.46 -13.39 14.91
CA VAL A 161 -3.50 -12.83 15.77
C VAL A 161 -2.92 -12.60 17.16
N GLN A 162 -3.15 -11.41 17.70
CA GLN A 162 -2.93 -11.08 19.10
C GLN A 162 -4.26 -11.20 19.85
N PHE A 163 -4.28 -12.04 20.87
CA PHE A 163 -5.40 -12.15 21.81
C PHE A 163 -5.11 -11.37 23.10
N THR A 164 -6.18 -10.97 23.79
CA THR A 164 -6.11 -10.47 25.17
C THR A 164 -6.77 -11.50 26.09
N VAL A 165 -6.13 -11.80 27.22
CA VAL A 165 -6.69 -12.76 28.20
C VAL A 165 -7.91 -12.15 28.88
N ASP A 166 -9.04 -12.84 28.85
CA ASP A 166 -10.19 -12.53 29.70
C ASP A 166 -10.13 -13.32 31.02
N GLU A 167 -9.90 -14.64 30.95
CA GLU A 167 -9.81 -15.50 32.12
C GLU A 167 -8.54 -16.37 32.14
N THR A 168 -8.12 -16.75 33.35
CA THR A 168 -6.89 -17.54 33.59
C THR A 168 -7.16 -19.04 33.74
N ASP A 169 -8.14 -19.53 32.98
CA ASP A 169 -8.57 -20.92 32.99
C ASP A 169 -7.60 -21.81 32.20
N ASN A 170 -6.68 -22.44 32.94
CA ASN A 170 -5.60 -23.25 32.40
C ASN A 170 -5.73 -24.73 32.78
N GLY A 171 -6.95 -25.21 33.00
CA GLY A 171 -7.23 -26.54 33.54
C GLY A 171 -6.65 -27.69 32.70
N GLU A 172 -6.53 -27.50 31.39
CA GLU A 172 -6.06 -28.52 30.45
C GLU A 172 -4.98 -27.96 29.50
N ALA A 173 -4.14 -28.86 28.98
CA ALA A 173 -3.19 -28.50 27.92
C ALA A 173 -3.96 -28.08 26.66
N CYS A 174 -3.64 -26.91 26.13
CA CYS A 174 -4.33 -26.34 24.97
C CYS A 174 -3.58 -26.70 23.69
N SER A 175 -4.32 -27.20 22.70
CA SER A 175 -3.82 -27.48 21.35
C SER A 175 -4.90 -27.10 20.34
N LEU A 176 -4.60 -26.06 19.57
CA LEU A 176 -5.50 -25.42 18.62
C LEU A 176 -5.05 -25.69 17.19
N ASN A 177 -6.01 -25.87 16.29
CA ASN A 177 -5.81 -25.83 14.85
C ASN A 177 -6.47 -24.57 14.31
N ILE A 178 -5.69 -23.76 13.62
CA ILE A 178 -6.13 -22.50 13.03
C ILE A 178 -6.21 -22.69 11.52
N TYR A 179 -7.37 -22.36 10.97
CA TYR A 179 -7.64 -22.34 9.54
C TYR A 179 -8.10 -20.94 9.14
N GLY A 180 -7.97 -20.61 7.86
CA GLY A 180 -8.71 -19.52 7.25
C GLY A 180 -10.00 -20.04 6.63
N GLN A 181 -11.01 -19.19 6.51
CA GLN A 181 -12.14 -19.44 5.63
C GLN A 181 -11.67 -19.29 4.18
N ALA A 182 -11.79 -20.34 3.37
CA ALA A 182 -11.52 -20.31 1.93
C ALA A 182 -12.66 -19.63 1.16
N ALA A 183 -12.78 -18.31 1.33
CA ALA A 183 -13.76 -17.45 0.66
C ALA A 183 -13.10 -16.20 0.09
N ASP A 184 -13.66 -15.65 -0.98
CA ASP A 184 -13.17 -14.44 -1.63
C ASP A 184 -13.40 -13.18 -0.76
N ASN A 185 -14.49 -13.20 -0.01
CA ASN A 185 -14.83 -12.23 1.02
C ASN A 185 -15.63 -12.96 2.11
N ALA A 186 -15.11 -13.02 3.33
CA ALA A 186 -15.82 -13.63 4.44
C ALA A 186 -17.06 -12.80 4.81
N LEU A 187 -18.23 -13.43 4.88
CA LEU A 187 -19.43 -12.82 5.45
C LEU A 187 -19.35 -12.85 6.98
N THR A 188 -20.09 -11.95 7.62
CA THR A 188 -20.29 -11.97 9.09
C THR A 188 -20.83 -13.34 9.53
N PHE A 189 -20.63 -13.68 10.80
CA PHE A 189 -21.27 -14.84 11.40
C PHE A 189 -22.77 -14.60 11.60
N ALA A 190 -23.52 -15.70 11.64
CA ALA A 190 -24.96 -15.69 11.85
C ALA A 190 -25.35 -16.75 12.89
N SER A 191 -26.40 -16.47 13.67
CA SER A 191 -26.92 -17.42 14.67
C SER A 191 -27.74 -18.52 14.00
N VAL A 192 -27.04 -19.40 13.29
CA VAL A 192 -27.56 -20.58 12.60
C VAL A 192 -26.63 -21.77 12.85
N LEU A 193 -27.15 -22.98 12.71
CA LEU A 193 -26.39 -24.21 12.96
C LEU A 193 -25.30 -24.41 11.90
N ASN A 194 -24.08 -24.76 12.34
CA ASN A 194 -22.90 -25.00 11.50
C ASN A 194 -22.43 -23.75 10.71
N ASP A 195 -22.73 -22.53 11.19
CA ASP A 195 -22.29 -21.29 10.56
C ASP A 195 -20.76 -21.17 10.54
N ILE A 196 -20.06 -21.72 11.53
CA ILE A 196 -18.59 -21.63 11.63
C ILE A 196 -17.95 -22.92 11.11
N SER A 197 -18.27 -24.07 11.70
CA SER A 197 -17.67 -25.36 11.36
C SER A 197 -17.94 -25.79 9.91
N GLY A 198 -19.07 -25.37 9.34
CA GLY A 198 -19.48 -25.63 7.96
C GLY A 198 -18.79 -24.77 6.90
N ARG A 199 -18.08 -23.70 7.30
CA ARG A 199 -17.35 -22.85 6.35
C ARG A 199 -16.20 -23.62 5.69
N PRO A 200 -15.98 -23.44 4.37
CA PRO A 200 -14.85 -24.05 3.68
C PRO A 200 -13.56 -23.52 4.27
N LYS A 201 -12.60 -24.41 4.54
CA LYS A 201 -11.31 -24.07 5.17
C LYS A 201 -10.21 -23.99 4.13
N THR A 202 -9.19 -23.19 4.41
CA THR A 202 -7.89 -23.25 3.71
C THR A 202 -7.29 -24.65 3.79
N THR A 203 -6.39 -24.97 2.86
CA THR A 203 -5.59 -26.21 2.93
C THR A 203 -4.47 -26.03 3.96
N ALA A 204 -3.85 -24.84 3.98
CA ALA A 204 -2.96 -24.41 5.03
C ALA A 204 -3.67 -24.43 6.39
N THR A 205 -2.97 -24.95 7.38
CA THR A 205 -3.39 -25.04 8.79
C THR A 205 -2.17 -24.76 9.65
N VAL A 206 -2.38 -24.07 10.77
CA VAL A 206 -1.34 -23.81 11.76
C VAL A 206 -1.78 -24.42 13.08
N ASN A 207 -0.90 -25.23 13.67
CA ASN A 207 -1.12 -25.80 14.99
C ASN A 207 -0.50 -24.87 16.02
N TRP A 208 -1.27 -24.52 17.04
CA TRP A 208 -0.82 -23.65 18.14
C TRP A 208 -1.06 -24.34 19.48
N ALA A 209 0.00 -24.47 20.27
CA ALA A 209 -0.08 -24.94 21.64
C ALA A 209 0.25 -23.77 22.58
N PRO A 210 -0.70 -22.87 22.87
CA PRO A 210 -0.42 -21.72 23.71
C PRO A 210 0.01 -22.16 25.12
N PRO A 211 1.02 -21.51 25.72
CA PRO A 211 1.33 -21.72 27.12
C PRO A 211 0.16 -21.26 28.00
N ALA A 212 0.23 -21.51 29.30
CA ALA A 212 -0.77 -21.03 30.23
C ALA A 212 -0.86 -19.49 30.23
N TRP A 213 -2.07 -18.95 30.29
CA TRP A 213 -2.34 -17.50 30.38
C TRP A 213 -2.48 -17.10 31.84
N LEU A 214 -1.59 -16.24 32.33
CA LEU A 214 -1.34 -16.08 33.76
C LEU A 214 -1.96 -14.82 34.37
N GLY A 215 -2.29 -13.81 33.57
CA GLY A 215 -2.93 -12.58 34.00
C GLY A 215 -4.06 -12.16 33.08
N VAL A 216 -5.19 -11.76 33.66
CA VAL A 216 -6.28 -11.09 32.94
C VAL A 216 -5.78 -9.78 32.36
N GLY A 217 -6.09 -9.53 31.09
CA GLY A 217 -5.60 -8.39 30.32
C GLY A 217 -4.19 -8.58 29.72
N ASP A 218 -3.54 -9.73 29.92
CA ASP A 218 -2.26 -10.01 29.26
C ASP A 218 -2.48 -10.08 27.73
N ALA A 219 -1.65 -9.37 26.98
CA ALA A 219 -1.62 -9.41 25.51
C ALA A 219 -0.15 -9.42 25.05
N GLY A 220 0.54 -10.53 25.32
CA GLY A 220 1.96 -10.70 25.00
C GLY A 220 2.22 -11.91 24.10
N PRO A 221 3.50 -12.32 23.96
CA PRO A 221 3.89 -13.44 23.10
C PRO A 221 3.22 -14.78 23.44
N ALA A 222 2.72 -14.95 24.67
CA ALA A 222 1.98 -16.14 25.09
C ALA A 222 0.55 -16.21 24.51
N GLN A 223 -0.02 -15.06 24.16
CA GLN A 223 -1.36 -14.88 23.60
C GLN A 223 -1.31 -14.61 22.09
N GLN A 224 -0.11 -14.62 21.49
CA GLN A 224 0.07 -14.42 20.06
C GLN A 224 0.11 -15.76 19.34
N THR A 225 -0.59 -15.88 18.22
CA THR A 225 -0.50 -17.08 17.38
C THR A 225 0.90 -17.24 16.77
N PRO A 226 1.28 -18.46 16.33
CA PRO A 226 2.37 -18.64 15.39
C PRO A 226 2.06 -17.93 14.07
N ASP A 227 3.05 -17.89 13.17
CA ASP A 227 2.88 -17.26 11.86
C ASP A 227 1.78 -17.94 11.04
N LEU A 228 0.81 -17.12 10.62
CA LEU A 228 -0.37 -17.47 9.83
C LEU A 228 -0.19 -17.12 8.35
N SER A 229 1.00 -16.66 7.94
CA SER A 229 1.28 -16.18 6.57
C SER A 229 0.74 -17.13 5.48
N ALA A 230 0.96 -18.44 5.61
CA ALA A 230 0.48 -19.43 4.65
C ALA A 230 -1.06 -19.49 4.52
N ILE A 231 -1.78 -19.31 5.63
CA ILE A 231 -3.26 -19.26 5.65
C ILE A 231 -3.73 -17.99 4.96
N ILE A 232 -3.17 -16.84 5.34
CA ILE A 232 -3.55 -15.55 4.75
C ILE A 232 -3.20 -15.52 3.26
N GLN A 233 -2.05 -16.08 2.88
CA GLN A 233 -1.59 -16.17 1.49
C GLN A 233 -2.59 -16.93 0.61
N GLU A 234 -3.15 -18.05 1.09
CA GLU A 234 -4.19 -18.77 0.35
C GLU A 234 -5.42 -17.91 0.08
N ILE A 235 -5.84 -17.07 1.04
CA ILE A 235 -7.03 -16.23 0.93
C ILE A 235 -6.78 -15.06 -0.02
N VAL A 236 -5.68 -14.31 0.14
CA VAL A 236 -5.39 -13.14 -0.71
C VAL A 236 -5.08 -13.53 -2.16
N ASN A 237 -4.69 -14.78 -2.41
CA ASN A 237 -4.47 -15.33 -3.76
C ASN A 237 -5.76 -15.71 -4.50
N ARG A 238 -6.92 -15.69 -3.83
CA ARG A 238 -8.18 -16.10 -4.46
C ARG A 238 -8.60 -15.09 -5.51
N GLY A 239 -9.08 -15.57 -6.65
CA GLY A 239 -9.41 -14.73 -7.82
C GLY A 239 -10.46 -13.64 -7.58
N GLY A 240 -11.36 -13.81 -6.60
CA GLY A 240 -12.36 -12.81 -6.23
C GLY A 240 -12.00 -11.96 -5.00
N TYR A 241 -10.84 -12.19 -4.37
CA TYR A 241 -10.39 -11.38 -3.24
C TYR A 241 -10.05 -9.96 -3.70
N THR A 242 -10.41 -8.96 -2.90
CA THR A 242 -10.10 -7.54 -3.14
C THR A 242 -9.54 -6.92 -1.86
N SER A 243 -8.97 -5.71 -1.92
CA SER A 243 -8.47 -5.02 -0.72
C SER A 243 -9.56 -4.74 0.33
N ASN A 244 -10.83 -4.72 -0.08
CA ASN A 244 -11.97 -4.55 0.82
C ASN A 244 -12.53 -5.88 1.35
N SER A 245 -11.97 -7.03 0.94
CA SER A 245 -12.43 -8.34 1.37
C SER A 245 -12.06 -8.60 2.82
N ALA A 246 -13.00 -9.15 3.57
CA ALA A 246 -12.78 -9.61 4.93
C ALA A 246 -12.14 -11.00 4.96
N ILE A 247 -11.35 -11.23 6.00
CA ILE A 247 -10.70 -12.51 6.29
C ILE A 247 -11.35 -13.09 7.55
N ALA A 248 -11.76 -14.36 7.50
CA ALA A 248 -12.20 -15.08 8.68
C ALA A 248 -11.25 -16.23 9.00
N LEU A 249 -10.95 -16.40 10.28
CA LEU A 249 -10.24 -17.53 10.85
C LEU A 249 -11.23 -18.45 11.56
N ILE A 250 -10.91 -19.74 11.56
CA ILE A 250 -11.69 -20.80 12.19
C ILE A 250 -10.74 -21.57 13.09
N ILE A 251 -11.05 -21.61 14.38
CA ILE A 251 -10.21 -22.21 15.42
C ILE A 251 -10.99 -23.34 16.08
N ASN A 252 -10.38 -24.52 16.14
CA ASN A 252 -10.88 -25.65 16.92
C ASN A 252 -9.71 -26.37 17.59
N GLY A 253 -9.98 -27.35 18.44
CA GLY A 253 -8.91 -28.12 19.07
C GLY A 253 -9.33 -28.79 20.36
N THR A 254 -8.41 -28.80 21.32
CA THR A 254 -8.60 -29.36 22.66
C THR A 254 -8.00 -28.45 23.72
N GLY A 255 -8.49 -28.56 24.96
CA GLY A 255 -8.10 -27.66 26.05
C GLY A 255 -8.80 -26.32 25.93
N ASN A 256 -8.36 -25.33 26.72
CA ASN A 256 -8.98 -24.01 26.76
C ASN A 256 -7.93 -22.89 26.86
N ARG A 257 -8.20 -21.76 26.21
CA ARG A 257 -7.70 -20.43 26.57
C ARG A 257 -8.86 -19.45 26.35
N THR A 258 -9.21 -18.68 27.37
CA THR A 258 -10.35 -17.75 27.29
C THR A 258 -9.85 -16.35 26.96
N ALA A 259 -10.19 -15.86 25.76
CA ALA A 259 -9.82 -14.54 25.28
C ALA A 259 -11.00 -13.58 25.35
N GLU A 260 -10.70 -12.28 25.40
CA GLU A 260 -11.69 -11.23 25.21
C GLU A 260 -12.32 -11.34 23.81
N SER A 261 -13.64 -11.20 23.74
CA SER A 261 -14.38 -10.93 22.50
C SER A 261 -14.58 -9.43 22.31
N ILE A 262 -15.13 -9.04 21.15
CA ILE A 262 -15.59 -7.67 20.92
C ILE A 262 -16.73 -7.24 21.86
N ASN A 263 -17.54 -8.19 22.31
CA ASN A 263 -18.66 -7.96 23.22
C ASN A 263 -18.23 -7.86 24.69
N GLY A 264 -17.08 -8.44 25.05
CA GLY A 264 -16.43 -8.27 26.35
C GLY A 264 -15.65 -6.96 26.43
N SER A 265 -14.73 -6.75 25.48
CA SER A 265 -13.81 -5.60 25.48
C SER A 265 -13.46 -5.11 24.08
N LEU A 266 -13.93 -3.91 23.73
CA LEU A 266 -13.61 -3.26 22.45
C LEU A 266 -12.11 -3.09 22.18
N ASN A 267 -11.31 -2.89 23.24
CA ASN A 267 -9.86 -2.72 23.13
C ASN A 267 -9.09 -4.03 23.41
N GLY A 268 -9.79 -5.09 23.84
CA GLY A 268 -9.22 -6.41 24.11
C GLY A 268 -9.53 -7.42 23.01
N ALA A 269 -10.48 -7.11 22.12
CA ALA A 269 -10.91 -7.96 21.02
C ALA A 269 -9.72 -8.45 20.17
N PRO A 270 -9.82 -9.63 19.53
CA PRO A 270 -8.73 -10.17 18.74
C PRO A 270 -8.27 -9.19 17.65
N GLU A 271 -6.96 -9.06 17.45
CA GLU A 271 -6.36 -8.24 16.40
C GLU A 271 -5.55 -9.11 15.44
N LEU A 272 -5.83 -9.04 14.14
CA LEU A 272 -5.00 -9.65 13.10
C LEU A 272 -4.03 -8.60 12.55
N CYS A 273 -2.74 -8.86 12.71
CA CYS A 273 -1.68 -8.09 12.05
C CYS A 273 -1.07 -8.89 10.90
N VAL A 274 -0.88 -8.22 9.77
CA VAL A 274 -0.32 -8.81 8.54
C VAL A 274 0.75 -7.90 7.97
N GLU A 275 1.93 -8.47 7.74
CA GLU A 275 3.01 -7.85 6.98
C GLU A 275 3.03 -8.44 5.57
N TYR A 276 3.12 -7.59 4.56
CA TYR A 276 3.13 -8.01 3.17
C TYR A 276 3.99 -7.11 2.28
N LEU A 277 4.38 -7.66 1.14
CA LEU A 277 4.93 -6.93 0.01
C LEU A 277 3.86 -6.85 -1.07
N TYR A 278 3.80 -5.71 -1.75
CA TYR A 278 3.02 -5.63 -2.99
C TYR A 278 3.51 -6.69 -3.95
N ALA A 279 2.59 -7.34 -4.66
CA ALA A 279 2.97 -8.22 -5.75
C ALA A 279 3.85 -7.39 -6.69
N ALA A 280 5.08 -7.85 -6.93
CA ALA A 280 5.96 -7.20 -7.90
C ALA A 280 5.16 -7.03 -9.20
N VAL A 281 5.04 -5.79 -9.67
CA VAL A 281 4.40 -5.53 -10.95
C VAL A 281 5.19 -6.36 -11.94
N ALA A 282 4.59 -7.45 -12.45
CA ALA A 282 5.26 -8.31 -13.40
C ALA A 282 5.79 -7.38 -14.50
N ASN A 283 7.12 -7.31 -14.59
CA ASN A 283 7.84 -6.36 -15.41
C ASN A 283 7.17 -6.37 -16.79
N ARG A 284 6.37 -5.34 -17.09
CA ARG A 284 5.62 -5.26 -18.35
C ARG A 284 6.67 -5.00 -19.42
N THR A 285 7.31 -6.06 -19.84
CA THR A 285 8.15 -6.08 -21.03
C THR A 285 7.22 -5.74 -22.19
N ALA A 286 7.41 -4.52 -22.69
CA ALA A 286 6.77 -3.92 -23.84
C ALA A 286 5.24 -3.72 -23.74
N ALA A 287 4.84 -2.46 -23.92
CA ALA A 287 3.49 -2.09 -24.31
C ALA A 287 2.96 -3.02 -25.42
N PRO A 288 1.69 -3.47 -25.35
CA PRO A 288 1.08 -4.10 -26.50
C PRO A 288 1.01 -3.04 -27.60
N THR A 289 1.81 -3.21 -28.65
CA THR A 289 1.59 -2.47 -29.90
C THR A 289 0.18 -2.78 -30.37
N THR A 290 -0.64 -1.74 -30.45
CA THR A 290 -2.01 -1.79 -30.93
C THR A 290 -2.10 -2.53 -32.27
N PRO A 291 -2.96 -3.55 -32.41
CA PRO A 291 -3.35 -4.02 -33.73
C PRO A 291 -4.26 -2.95 -34.34
N ASN A 292 -3.75 -2.34 -35.40
CA ASN A 292 -4.47 -1.44 -36.28
C ASN A 292 -5.80 -2.09 -36.71
N THR A 293 -6.90 -1.70 -36.06
CA THR A 293 -8.24 -2.23 -36.36
C THR A 293 -8.96 -1.21 -37.23
N THR A 294 -9.07 -1.55 -38.51
CA THR A 294 -9.90 -0.86 -39.49
C THR A 294 -11.33 -0.78 -38.99
N VAL A 295 -11.83 0.46 -38.84
CA VAL A 295 -13.24 0.76 -38.59
C VAL A 295 -14.05 0.33 -39.82
N VAL A 296 -14.97 -0.61 -39.62
CA VAL A 296 -16.11 -0.83 -40.53
C VAL A 296 -17.37 -0.48 -39.74
N GLU A 297 -18.11 0.50 -40.25
CA GLU A 297 -19.41 0.95 -39.75
C GLU A 297 -20.44 -0.20 -39.74
N GLY A 298 -21.28 -0.26 -38.69
CA GLY A 298 -22.44 -1.16 -38.70
C GLY A 298 -23.16 -1.37 -37.37
N THR A 299 -24.03 -0.40 -37.02
CA THR A 299 -25.36 -0.56 -36.38
C THR A 299 -25.52 -1.32 -35.04
N GLY A 300 -25.56 -0.54 -33.95
CA GLY A 300 -26.76 -0.34 -33.10
C GLY A 300 -27.26 -1.46 -32.19
N ILE A 301 -27.09 -1.27 -30.88
CA ILE A 301 -28.17 -1.49 -29.88
C ILE A 301 -27.97 -0.55 -28.69
N GLU A 302 -28.99 0.27 -28.41
CA GLU A 302 -29.05 1.30 -27.36
C GLU A 302 -29.07 0.71 -25.94
N GLN A 303 -28.40 1.40 -25.01
CA GLN A 303 -28.57 1.28 -23.56
C GLN A 303 -29.25 2.56 -23.05
N PRO A 304 -30.25 2.49 -22.15
CA PRO A 304 -31.09 3.63 -21.83
C PRO A 304 -30.33 4.69 -21.00
N ALA A 305 -30.67 5.93 -21.30
CA ALA A 305 -30.10 7.16 -20.78
C ALA A 305 -30.24 7.30 -19.25
N ALA A 306 -29.13 7.64 -18.59
CA ALA A 306 -29.17 8.38 -17.35
C ALA A 306 -29.46 9.87 -17.66
N SER A 307 -30.41 10.43 -16.91
CA SER A 307 -30.91 11.80 -17.04
C SER A 307 -29.80 12.85 -16.81
N PRO A 308 -29.89 14.05 -17.43
CA PRO A 308 -28.81 15.02 -17.43
C PRO A 308 -28.86 15.91 -16.18
N PHE A 309 -27.74 16.08 -15.50
CA PHE A 309 -27.51 17.27 -14.68
C PHE A 309 -26.49 18.16 -15.40
N VAL A 310 -26.91 19.40 -15.61
CA VAL A 310 -26.22 20.44 -16.36
C VAL A 310 -25.05 20.99 -15.55
N GLU A 311 -23.92 21.11 -16.25
CA GLU A 311 -22.62 21.63 -15.82
C GLU A 311 -22.65 23.05 -15.23
N ASN A 312 -21.68 23.32 -14.37
CA ASN A 312 -20.79 24.45 -14.62
C ASN A 312 -19.37 23.85 -14.73
N PRO A 313 -18.75 23.78 -15.92
CA PRO A 313 -17.37 23.31 -16.02
C PRO A 313 -16.49 24.43 -15.49
N LEU A 314 -15.85 24.20 -14.35
CA LEU A 314 -14.74 25.05 -13.92
C LEU A 314 -13.63 24.95 -15.00
N PRO A 315 -12.93 26.06 -15.30
CA PRO A 315 -11.92 26.08 -16.34
C PRO A 315 -10.83 25.03 -16.07
N ASP A 316 -10.32 24.44 -17.15
CA ASP A 316 -9.27 23.42 -17.21
C ASP A 316 -7.91 24.01 -16.82
N GLU A 317 -7.83 24.52 -15.59
CA GLU A 317 -6.59 24.70 -14.86
C GLU A 317 -6.03 23.31 -14.62
N GLY A 318 -4.72 23.10 -14.84
CA GLY A 318 -4.02 21.80 -14.88
C GLY A 318 -4.03 20.95 -13.60
N TYR A 319 -5.13 20.91 -12.86
CA TYR A 319 -5.34 20.07 -11.71
C TYR A 319 -5.44 18.60 -12.09
N LEU A 320 -4.69 17.74 -11.39
CA LEU A 320 -4.85 16.28 -11.43
C LEU A 320 -6.24 15.87 -10.90
N ILE A 321 -6.74 16.58 -9.88
CA ILE A 321 -8.08 16.42 -9.32
C ILE A 321 -8.78 17.78 -9.25
N SER A 322 -9.98 17.88 -9.81
CA SER A 322 -10.78 19.11 -9.77
C SER A 322 -11.20 19.48 -8.33
N PRO A 323 -11.60 20.73 -8.07
CA PRO A 323 -12.20 21.09 -6.79
C PRO A 323 -13.36 20.17 -6.42
N ILE A 324 -13.41 19.78 -5.15
CA ILE A 324 -14.40 18.82 -4.63
C ILE A 324 -15.72 19.55 -4.38
N SER A 325 -16.81 19.00 -4.91
CA SER A 325 -18.17 19.47 -4.67
C SER A 325 -18.86 18.58 -3.66
N VAL A 326 -19.48 19.14 -2.62
CA VAL A 326 -20.04 18.39 -1.48
C VAL A 326 -21.53 18.65 -1.30
N HIS A 327 -22.35 17.59 -1.26
CA HIS A 327 -23.81 17.66 -1.21
C HIS A 327 -24.43 16.50 -0.40
N PRO A 328 -25.49 16.69 0.40
CA PRO A 328 -26.09 17.97 0.75
C PRO A 328 -25.17 18.75 1.70
N ASN A 329 -25.27 20.08 1.67
CA ASN A 329 -24.57 20.96 2.60
C ASN A 329 -25.57 22.05 3.08
N PRO A 330 -26.11 21.98 4.31
CA PRO A 330 -25.69 21.12 5.42
C PRO A 330 -25.97 19.62 5.22
N ALA A 331 -25.06 18.78 5.69
CA ALA A 331 -25.19 17.32 5.80
C ALA A 331 -25.65 16.92 7.20
N SER A 332 -26.24 15.74 7.34
CA SER A 332 -26.54 15.13 8.65
C SER A 332 -25.68 13.88 8.83
N THR A 333 -26.13 12.73 8.32
CA THR A 333 -25.42 11.44 8.43
C THR A 333 -24.74 11.01 7.13
N LYS A 334 -24.97 11.74 6.03
CA LYS A 334 -24.46 11.39 4.70
C LYS A 334 -23.94 12.62 3.97
N LEU A 335 -22.83 12.46 3.27
CA LEU A 335 -22.23 13.49 2.41
C LEU A 335 -21.73 12.85 1.12
N ASN A 336 -22.21 13.35 -0.02
CA ASN A 336 -21.67 13.01 -1.33
C ASN A 336 -20.57 14.01 -1.69
N ALA A 337 -19.38 13.52 -2.02
CA ALA A 337 -18.27 14.30 -2.53
C ALA A 337 -18.03 13.92 -4.00
N SER A 338 -18.20 14.87 -4.92
CA SER A 338 -18.03 14.67 -6.37
C SER A 338 -16.95 15.57 -6.94
N PHE A 339 -16.13 15.02 -7.83
CA PHE A 339 -15.00 15.70 -8.47
C PHE A 339 -14.62 14.95 -9.75
N ARG A 340 -13.75 15.54 -10.57
CA ARG A 340 -13.19 14.92 -11.76
C ARG A 340 -11.69 14.68 -11.57
N SER A 341 -11.24 13.48 -11.90
CA SER A 341 -9.84 13.08 -11.82
C SER A 341 -9.24 12.89 -13.22
N LYS A 342 -7.99 13.34 -13.43
CA LYS A 342 -7.19 13.04 -14.63
C LYS A 342 -6.35 11.77 -14.46
N MET A 343 -6.28 11.25 -13.24
CA MET A 343 -5.54 10.06 -12.84
C MET A 343 -6.47 8.94 -12.35
N GLU A 344 -5.97 7.71 -12.38
CA GLU A 344 -6.56 6.56 -11.69
C GLU A 344 -5.61 6.13 -10.57
N GLY A 345 -6.13 5.74 -9.41
CA GLY A 345 -5.28 5.39 -8.26
C GLY A 345 -5.96 5.54 -6.91
N ALA A 346 -5.24 5.22 -5.84
CA ALA A 346 -5.74 5.39 -4.48
C ALA A 346 -5.49 6.83 -4.00
N VAL A 347 -6.53 7.48 -3.48
CA VAL A 347 -6.48 8.81 -2.85
C VAL A 347 -6.85 8.67 -1.39
N GLN A 348 -6.22 9.47 -0.53
CA GLN A 348 -6.61 9.53 0.88
C GLN A 348 -7.67 10.62 1.06
N ILE A 349 -8.77 10.28 1.72
CA ILE A 349 -9.81 11.23 2.13
C ILE A 349 -9.72 11.43 3.63
N GLN A 350 -9.78 12.68 4.07
CA GLN A 350 -9.85 13.05 5.48
C GLN A 350 -10.97 14.05 5.73
N ILE A 351 -11.66 13.93 6.87
CA ILE A 351 -12.53 14.98 7.41
C ILE A 351 -11.85 15.54 8.65
N ARG A 352 -11.70 16.86 8.72
CA ARG A 352 -11.15 17.57 9.88
C ARG A 352 -12.12 18.59 10.44
N ASP A 353 -12.08 18.78 11.75
CA ASP A 353 -12.72 19.93 12.40
C ASP A 353 -11.92 21.24 12.16
N LEU A 354 -12.46 22.38 12.57
CA LEU A 354 -11.78 23.69 12.43
C LEU A 354 -10.49 23.82 13.26
N ASN A 355 -10.26 22.92 14.22
CA ASN A 355 -9.03 22.88 15.01
C ASN A 355 -7.98 21.93 14.38
N GLY A 356 -8.28 21.32 13.23
CA GLY A 356 -7.41 20.41 12.51
C GLY A 356 -7.46 18.95 12.98
N LYS A 357 -8.32 18.61 13.94
CA LYS A 357 -8.49 17.24 14.43
C LYS A 357 -9.13 16.39 13.33
N ILE A 358 -8.50 15.27 13.01
CA ILE A 358 -9.03 14.28 12.07
C ILE A 358 -10.20 13.56 12.72
N MET A 359 -11.35 13.58 12.04
CA MET A 359 -12.59 12.94 12.45
C MET A 359 -12.89 11.70 11.62
N LEU A 360 -12.40 11.65 10.38
CA LEU A 360 -12.48 10.50 9.48
C LEU A 360 -11.24 10.49 8.60
N GLN A 361 -10.69 9.32 8.34
CA GLN A 361 -9.62 9.11 7.37
C GLN A 361 -9.82 7.75 6.69
N GLU A 362 -9.85 7.72 5.36
CA GLU A 362 -10.01 6.49 4.58
C GLU A 362 -9.31 6.59 3.22
N MET A 363 -8.93 5.47 2.63
CA MET A 363 -8.44 5.42 1.25
C MET A 363 -9.60 5.11 0.30
N ARG A 364 -9.64 5.79 -0.85
CA ARG A 364 -10.59 5.53 -1.93
C ARG A 364 -9.87 5.38 -3.26
N VAL A 365 -10.37 4.52 -4.13
CA VAL A 365 -9.87 4.43 -5.50
C VAL A 365 -10.65 5.41 -6.37
N VAL A 366 -9.93 6.21 -7.15
CA VAL A 366 -10.49 7.09 -8.17
C VAL A 366 -10.23 6.52 -9.56
N GLU A 367 -11.17 6.74 -10.46
CA GLU A 367 -11.02 6.45 -11.88
C GLU A 367 -10.76 7.75 -12.65
N LYS A 368 -10.14 7.66 -13.83
CA LYS A 368 -10.02 8.81 -14.71
C LYS A 368 -11.42 9.24 -15.19
N GLY A 369 -11.78 10.49 -14.95
CA GLY A 369 -13.11 11.04 -15.27
C GLY A 369 -13.87 11.44 -14.01
N ASP A 370 -15.19 11.37 -14.07
CA ASP A 370 -16.07 11.85 -13.00
C ASP A 370 -16.15 10.81 -11.88
N ASN A 371 -15.90 11.25 -10.65
CA ASN A 371 -15.93 10.43 -9.44
C ASN A 371 -16.94 11.00 -8.45
N ALA A 372 -17.61 10.11 -7.71
CA ALA A 372 -18.49 10.48 -6.61
C ALA A 372 -18.37 9.47 -5.47
N PHE A 373 -18.10 9.96 -4.27
CA PHE A 373 -18.03 9.17 -3.06
C PHE A 373 -19.16 9.54 -2.10
N LEU A 374 -19.92 8.53 -1.69
CA LEU A 374 -20.94 8.69 -0.66
C LEU A 374 -20.37 8.28 0.69
N LEU A 375 -20.05 9.28 1.51
CA LEU A 375 -19.71 9.11 2.92
C LEU A 375 -21.02 8.90 3.69
N LYS A 376 -21.12 7.77 4.40
CA LYS A 376 -22.29 7.40 5.21
C LYS A 376 -21.89 7.35 6.68
N ASP A 377 -22.90 7.31 7.54
CA ASP A 377 -22.75 7.10 8.98
C ASP A 377 -21.80 8.11 9.64
N LEU A 378 -21.83 9.36 9.14
CA LEU A 378 -21.06 10.47 9.68
C LEU A 378 -21.58 10.82 11.09
N SER A 379 -21.00 10.20 12.11
CA SER A 379 -21.28 10.49 13.53
C SER A 379 -20.52 11.72 14.01
N LEU A 380 -20.67 12.84 13.29
CA LEU A 380 -19.99 14.10 13.57
C LEU A 380 -20.93 15.04 14.36
N PRO A 381 -20.44 15.77 15.40
CA PRO A 381 -21.22 16.83 16.03
C PRO A 381 -21.63 17.94 15.04
N SER A 382 -22.74 18.63 15.32
CA SER A 382 -23.13 19.81 14.52
C SER A 382 -22.00 20.85 14.52
N GLY A 383 -21.57 21.25 13.33
CA GLY A 383 -20.34 22.04 13.20
C GLY A 383 -19.88 22.20 11.75
N VAL A 384 -18.76 22.90 11.59
CA VAL A 384 -18.12 23.14 10.30
C VAL A 384 -16.92 22.21 10.17
N TYR A 385 -16.81 21.54 9.04
CA TYR A 385 -15.73 20.59 8.75
C TYR A 385 -15.09 20.87 7.39
N ILE A 386 -13.87 20.36 7.22
CA ILE A 386 -13.12 20.38 5.97
C ILE A 386 -12.90 18.94 5.54
N LEU A 387 -13.41 18.60 4.35
CA LEU A 387 -13.05 17.38 3.64
C LEU A 387 -11.78 17.69 2.83
N GLN A 388 -10.73 16.89 3.01
CA GLN A 388 -9.50 16.97 2.26
C GLN A 388 -9.28 15.67 1.49
N MET A 389 -8.77 15.79 0.27
CA MET A 389 -8.35 14.68 -0.57
C MET A 389 -6.89 14.86 -0.92
N PHE A 390 -6.08 13.84 -0.66
CA PHE A 390 -4.66 13.80 -0.97
C PHE A 390 -4.47 12.82 -2.12
N ALA A 391 -3.97 13.32 -3.24
CA ALA A 391 -3.65 12.54 -4.44
C ALA A 391 -2.27 12.97 -4.92
N ASP A 392 -1.29 12.10 -4.75
CA ASP A 392 0.14 12.38 -4.93
C ASP A 392 0.54 13.69 -4.23
N ASP A 393 1.06 14.67 -4.97
CA ASP A 393 1.45 16.00 -4.47
C ASP A 393 0.29 17.01 -4.37
N THR A 394 -0.94 16.63 -4.70
CA THR A 394 -2.08 17.54 -4.75
C THR A 394 -3.03 17.33 -3.57
N VAL A 395 -3.37 18.42 -2.90
CA VAL A 395 -4.40 18.45 -1.86
C VAL A 395 -5.57 19.28 -2.35
N GLN A 396 -6.73 18.63 -2.50
CA GLN A 396 -8.00 19.30 -2.74
C GLN A 396 -8.80 19.36 -1.46
N SER A 397 -9.53 20.45 -1.24
CA SER A 397 -10.30 20.65 -0.01
C SER A 397 -11.69 21.21 -0.29
N ALA A 398 -12.69 20.76 0.45
CA ALA A 398 -14.04 21.27 0.43
C ALA A 398 -14.58 21.48 1.85
N LYS A 399 -15.21 22.63 2.08
CA LYS A 399 -15.84 22.97 3.35
C LYS A 399 -17.31 22.52 3.35
N PHE A 400 -17.76 21.89 4.42
CA PHE A 400 -19.17 21.55 4.61
C PHE A 400 -19.61 21.74 6.07
N VAL A 401 -20.93 21.73 6.29
CA VAL A 401 -21.56 21.89 7.60
C VAL A 401 -22.30 20.61 7.94
N ILE A 402 -22.18 20.14 9.19
CA ILE A 402 -23.06 19.12 9.77
C ILE A 402 -24.16 19.82 10.59
N SER A 403 -25.42 19.49 10.31
CA SER A 403 -26.58 19.86 11.13
C SER A 403 -27.28 18.58 11.58
N ASN A 404 -27.12 18.25 12.86
CA ASN A 404 -27.94 17.26 13.54
C ASN A 404 -29.13 18.02 14.13
N ASP A 405 -30.24 18.07 13.38
CA ASP A 405 -31.51 18.64 13.83
C ASP A 405 -32.23 17.72 14.83
#